data_AF-A0AAW5EG36-F1
#
_entry.id   AF-A0AAW5EG36-F1
#
_cell.length_a   1.000
_cell.length_b   1.000
_cell.length_c   1.000
_cell.angle_alpha   90.00
_cell.angle_beta   90.00
_cell.angle_gamma   90.00
#
_symmetry.space_group_name_H-M   'P 1'
#
loop_
_entity.id
_entity.type
_entity.pdbx_description
1 polymer ?
#
loop_
_entity_poly.entity_id
_entity_poly.type
_entity_poly.pdbx_seq_one_letter_code
_entity_poly.pdbx_strand_id
1 'polypeptide(L)'
;GVKKTVLDYMGRFRIFLAGELNLINPDALEFLWVVDFPMFEQNDDGSYSAMHHPFTMPKNIDEADLEEISSIAYDVVLNGVELGGGSIRIHKNDIQQ
;
A
#
# COMPACT_ATOMS: atom_id res chain seq x y z
N GLY A 1 -11.64 17.40 -5.29
CA GLY A 1 -11.61 16.95 -3.89
C GLY A 1 -10.23 16.45 -3.54
N VAL A 2 -9.95 16.20 -2.27
CA VAL A 2 -8.67 15.60 -1.83
C VAL A 2 -8.45 14.27 -2.55
N LYS A 3 -7.25 14.03 -3.10
CA LYS A 3 -6.94 12.85 -3.94
C LYS A 3 -7.32 11.54 -3.25
N LYS A 4 -6.92 11.33 -1.99
CA LYS A 4 -7.25 10.15 -1.16
C LYS A 4 -8.76 9.89 -1.13
N THR A 5 -9.56 10.92 -0.86
CA THR A 5 -11.02 10.85 -0.82
C THR A 5 -11.62 10.47 -2.16
N VAL A 6 -11.16 11.07 -3.27
CA VAL A 6 -11.66 10.77 -4.60
C VAL A 6 -11.37 9.32 -4.98
N LEU A 7 -10.16 8.83 -4.70
CA LEU A 7 -9.77 7.45 -5.01
C LEU A 7 -10.56 6.42 -4.19
N ASP A 8 -10.81 6.68 -2.91
CA ASP A 8 -11.65 5.79 -2.07
C ASP A 8 -13.07 5.67 -2.65
N TYR A 9 -13.73 6.79 -2.93
CA TYR A 9 -15.09 6.76 -3.48
C TYR A 9 -15.14 6.10 -4.87
N MET A 10 -14.19 6.41 -5.76
CA MET A 10 -14.17 5.82 -7.10
C MET A 10 -13.85 4.32 -7.07
N GLY A 11 -12.98 3.87 -6.15
CA GLY A 11 -12.70 2.45 -5.94
C GLY A 11 -13.94 1.66 -5.52
N ARG A 12 -14.70 2.19 -4.53
CA ARG A 12 -15.96 1.59 -4.08
C ARG A 12 -17.02 1.60 -5.17
N PHE A 13 -17.17 2.71 -5.88
CA PHE A 13 -18.15 2.85 -6.97
C PHE A 13 -17.86 1.88 -8.12
N ARG A 14 -16.59 1.68 -8.47
CA ARG A 14 -16.16 0.69 -9.47
C ARG A 14 -16.62 -0.72 -9.10
N ILE A 15 -16.45 -1.13 -7.84
CA ILE A 15 -16.86 -2.46 -7.36
C ILE A 15 -18.39 -2.58 -7.39
N PHE A 16 -19.11 -1.55 -6.92
CA PHE A 16 -20.57 -1.50 -6.97
C PHE A 16 -21.10 -1.69 -8.40
N LEU A 17 -20.59 -0.92 -9.37
CA LEU A 17 -21.01 -1.05 -10.77
C LEU A 17 -20.68 -2.42 -11.37
N ALA A 18 -19.52 -3.00 -11.03
CA ALA A 18 -19.18 -4.35 -11.49
C ALA A 18 -20.17 -5.41 -10.98
N GLY A 19 -20.72 -5.23 -9.78
CA GLY A 19 -21.82 -6.05 -9.24
C GLY A 19 -23.13 -5.84 -10.00
N GLU A 20 -23.58 -4.60 -10.16
CA GLU A 20 -24.83 -4.26 -10.88
C GLU A 20 -24.83 -4.74 -12.33
N LEU A 21 -23.67 -4.70 -12.99
CA LEU A 21 -23.48 -5.11 -14.38
C LEU A 21 -23.10 -6.60 -14.52
N ASN A 22 -23.04 -7.35 -13.42
CA ASN A 22 -22.67 -8.76 -13.37
C ASN A 22 -21.35 -9.08 -14.11
N LEU A 23 -20.32 -8.26 -13.85
CA LEU A 23 -19.00 -8.36 -14.49
C LEU A 23 -18.00 -9.23 -13.70
N ILE A 24 -18.37 -9.64 -12.48
CA ILE A 24 -17.49 -10.39 -11.57
C ILE A 24 -17.72 -11.89 -11.81
N ASN A 25 -16.69 -12.60 -12.27
CA ASN A 25 -16.72 -14.05 -12.40
C ASN A 25 -16.53 -14.72 -11.02
N PRO A 26 -17.51 -15.46 -10.48
CA PRO A 26 -17.42 -16.06 -9.14
C PRO A 26 -16.42 -17.21 -9.05
N ASP A 27 -16.04 -17.82 -10.18
CA ASP A 27 -15.14 -18.98 -10.21
C ASP A 27 -13.68 -18.58 -10.47
N ALA A 28 -13.41 -17.30 -10.73
CA ALA A 28 -12.06 -16.79 -11.01
C ALA A 28 -11.27 -16.57 -9.71
N LEU A 29 -9.97 -16.87 -9.77
CA LEU A 29 -9.00 -16.55 -8.72
C LEU A 29 -7.92 -15.64 -9.29
N GLU A 30 -8.11 -14.34 -9.11
CA GLU A 30 -7.21 -13.29 -9.60
C GLU A 30 -6.24 -12.90 -8.49
N PHE A 31 -5.03 -13.46 -8.56
CA PHE A 31 -3.93 -13.15 -7.65
C PHE A 31 -3.08 -12.01 -8.19
N LEU A 32 -2.66 -11.10 -7.30
CA LEU A 32 -1.63 -10.11 -7.61
C LEU A 32 -0.75 -9.82 -6.40
N TRP A 33 0.42 -9.25 -6.68
CA TRP A 33 1.27 -8.63 -5.68
C TRP A 33 1.10 -7.12 -5.75
N VAL A 34 0.88 -6.48 -4.61
CA VAL A 34 1.10 -5.04 -4.45
C VAL A 34 2.50 -4.86 -3.89
N VAL A 35 3.31 -4.04 -4.55
CA VAL A 35 4.71 -3.76 -4.20
C VAL A 35 4.95 -2.25 -4.29
N ASP A 36 6.14 -1.82 -3.91
CA ASP A 36 6.56 -0.40 -3.98
C ASP A 36 5.65 0.54 -3.17
N PHE A 37 5.23 0.06 -2.00
CA PHE A 37 4.48 0.88 -1.05
C PHE A 37 5.32 2.07 -0.56
N PRO A 38 4.71 3.25 -0.33
CA PRO A 38 5.34 4.31 0.43
C PRO A 38 5.91 3.80 1.76
N MET A 39 7.08 4.32 2.15
CA MET A 39 7.68 3.99 3.44
C MET A 39 6.92 4.66 4.59
N PHE A 40 6.43 5.87 4.35
CA PHE A 40 5.74 6.69 5.34
C PHE A 40 4.36 7.14 4.85
N GLU A 41 3.44 7.33 5.79
CA GLU A 41 2.16 8.01 5.57
C GLU A 41 2.08 9.24 6.48
N GLN A 42 1.61 10.36 5.94
CA GLN A 42 1.34 11.57 6.73
C GLN A 42 0.00 11.43 7.47
N ASN A 43 0.03 11.65 8.78
CA ASN A 43 -1.12 11.69 9.67
C ASN A 43 -1.86 13.03 9.55
N ASP A 44 -3.10 13.09 10.05
CA ASP A 44 -3.93 14.30 10.02
C ASP A 44 -3.32 15.50 10.79
N ASP A 45 -2.42 15.24 11.74
CA ASP A 45 -1.70 16.25 12.53
C ASP A 45 -0.39 16.72 11.86
N GLY A 46 -0.08 16.21 10.67
CA GLY A 46 1.13 16.53 9.89
C GLY A 46 2.37 15.71 10.27
N SER A 47 2.29 14.82 11.26
CA SER A 47 3.36 13.87 11.58
C SER A 47 3.40 12.71 10.57
N TYR A 48 4.53 12.01 10.48
CA TYR A 48 4.68 10.84 9.61
C TYR A 48 4.77 9.55 10.43
N SER A 49 4.06 8.52 9.98
CA SER A 49 4.11 7.15 10.53
C SER A 49 4.67 6.19 9.48
N ALA A 50 5.28 5.09 9.91
CA ALA A 50 5.62 4.00 8.99
C ALA A 50 4.33 3.37 8.42
N MET A 51 4.27 3.18 7.11
CA MET A 51 3.05 2.65 6.46
C MET A 51 2.76 1.20 6.82
N HIS A 52 3.79 0.36 6.93
CA HIS A 52 3.67 -1.06 7.33
C HIS A 52 4.08 -1.26 8.79
N HIS A 53 5.37 -1.12 9.07
CA HIS A 53 5.92 -1.12 10.43
C HIS A 53 7.32 -0.49 10.44
N PRO A 54 7.81 -0.01 11.60
CA PRO A 54 9.09 0.71 11.71
C PRO A 54 10.35 -0.06 11.30
N PHE A 55 10.27 -1.40 11.22
CA PHE A 55 11.40 -2.26 10.84
C PHE A 55 11.51 -2.55 9.33
N THR A 56 10.72 -1.86 8.49
CA THR A 56 10.67 -2.08 7.04
C THR A 56 11.87 -1.42 6.36
N MET A 57 12.56 -2.11 5.45
CA MET A 57 13.70 -1.55 4.73
C MET A 57 13.22 -0.52 3.69
N PRO A 58 13.74 0.72 3.69
CA PRO A 58 13.54 1.66 2.59
C PRO A 58 14.31 1.21 1.34
N LYS A 59 13.72 1.41 0.16
CA LYS A 59 14.32 1.09 -1.14
C LYS A 59 15.28 2.19 -1.61
N ASN A 60 14.97 3.45 -1.32
CA ASN A 60 15.73 4.65 -1.68
C ASN A 60 15.99 5.51 -0.43
N ILE A 61 17.00 5.15 0.35
CA ILE A 61 17.32 5.83 1.62
C ILE A 61 17.92 7.23 1.46
N ASP A 62 18.56 7.51 0.32
CA ASP A 62 19.21 8.79 0.05
C ASP A 62 18.22 9.86 -0.48
N GLU A 63 16.93 9.52 -0.60
CA GLU A 63 15.89 10.45 -1.01
C GLU A 63 15.54 11.42 0.13
N ALA A 64 15.48 12.71 -0.19
CA ALA A 64 15.25 13.77 0.79
C ALA A 64 13.76 13.98 1.08
N ASP A 65 12.90 13.70 0.09
CA ASP A 65 11.46 13.78 0.26
C ASP A 65 10.90 12.48 0.85
N LEU A 66 10.40 12.55 2.09
CA LEU A 66 9.84 11.42 2.82
C LEU A 66 8.67 10.74 2.06
N GLU A 67 7.93 11.50 1.25
CA GLU A 67 6.78 10.98 0.49
C GLU A 67 7.21 10.16 -0.73
N GLU A 68 8.44 10.36 -1.21
CA GLU A 68 9.02 9.65 -2.35
C GLU A 68 9.88 8.44 -1.91
N ILE A 69 10.07 8.24 -0.60
CA ILE A 69 10.73 7.03 -0.08
C ILE A 69 9.76 5.87 -0.20
N SER A 70 10.14 4.89 -1.02
CA SER A 70 9.43 3.61 -1.15
C SER A 70 10.03 2.56 -0.22
N SER A 71 9.21 1.58 0.15
CA SER A 71 9.59 0.46 1.00
C SER A 71 9.81 -0.81 0.19
N ILE A 72 10.64 -1.71 0.71
CA ILE A 72 10.74 -3.09 0.22
C ILE A 72 9.72 -3.95 0.97
N ALA A 73 8.45 -3.61 0.79
CA ALA A 73 7.28 -4.31 1.32
C ALA A 73 6.40 -4.85 0.19
N TYR A 74 5.58 -5.84 0.51
CA TYR A 74 4.73 -6.51 -0.45
C TYR A 74 3.50 -7.11 0.22
N ASP A 75 2.36 -7.09 -0.49
CA ASP A 75 1.12 -7.76 -0.09
C ASP A 75 0.66 -8.70 -1.20
N VAL A 76 0.20 -9.89 -0.83
CA VAL A 76 -0.51 -10.80 -1.75
C VAL A 76 -2.00 -10.56 -1.63
N VAL A 77 -2.65 -10.29 -2.77
CA VAL A 77 -4.08 -10.01 -2.86
C VAL A 77 -4.75 -11.06 -3.74
N LEU A 78 -5.91 -11.55 -3.29
CA LEU A 78 -6.79 -12.42 -4.05
C LEU A 78 -8.16 -11.77 -4.15
N ASN A 79 -8.65 -11.53 -5.37
CA ASN A 79 -10.00 -11.02 -5.62
C ASN A 79 -10.34 -9.75 -4.81
N GLY A 80 -9.37 -8.88 -4.59
CA GLY A 80 -9.52 -7.63 -3.84
C GLY A 80 -9.41 -7.76 -2.31
N VAL A 81 -9.06 -8.94 -1.79
CA VAL A 81 -8.81 -9.19 -0.36
C VAL A 81 -7.32 -9.44 -0.13
N GLU A 82 -6.73 -8.76 0.85
CA GLU A 82 -5.38 -9.03 1.32
C GLU A 82 -5.34 -10.41 2.00
N LEU A 83 -4.49 -11.30 1.49
CA LEU A 83 -4.26 -12.61 2.12
C LEU A 83 -3.10 -12.59 3.12
N GLY A 84 -2.19 -11.62 2.96
CA GLY A 84 -1.09 -11.37 3.86
C GLY A 84 0.00 -10.52 3.23
N GLY A 85 0.89 -10.02 4.08
CA GLY A 85 1.95 -9.11 3.68
C GLY A 85 3.29 -9.42 4.34
N GLY A 86 4.34 -8.78 3.84
CA GLY A 86 5.69 -8.92 4.33
C GLY A 86 6.59 -7.76 3.91
N SER A 87 7.79 -7.75 4.47
CA SER A 87 8.81 -6.78 4.11
C SER A 87 10.21 -7.30 4.41
N ILE A 88 11.17 -6.80 3.64
CA ILE A 88 12.58 -6.93 3.98
C ILE A 88 12.87 -6.06 5.19
N ARG A 89 13.56 -6.63 6.18
CA ARG A 89 13.80 -5.97 7.46
C ARG A 89 15.08 -5.14 7.44
N ILE A 90 15.04 -4.01 8.12
CA ILE A 90 16.24 -3.24 8.43
C ILE A 90 17.17 -4.12 9.27
N HIS A 91 18.43 -4.18 8.87
CA HIS A 91 19.48 -4.97 9.52
C HIS A 91 20.76 -4.17 9.75
N LYS A 92 20.71 -2.84 9.57
CA LYS A 92 21.81 -1.92 9.84
C LYS A 92 21.36 -0.87 10.85
N ASN A 93 22.18 -0.63 11.87
CA ASN A 93 21.82 0.22 13.01
C ASN A 93 21.71 1.71 12.62
N ASP A 94 22.58 2.16 11.72
CA ASP A 94 22.58 3.51 11.14
C ASP A 94 21.29 3.86 10.39
N ILE A 95 20.56 2.85 9.88
CA ILE A 95 19.27 3.03 9.21
C ILE A 95 18.09 3.02 10.20
N GLN A 96 18.21 2.29 11.31
CA GLN A 96 17.10 2.05 12.24
C GLN A 96 16.94 3.13 13.32
N GLN A 97 18.03 3.83 13.68
CA GLN A 97 18.08 4.78 14.80
C GLN A 97 17.41 6.11 14.51
#